data_AF-A0A136KIA0-F1
#
_entry.id   AF-A0A136KIA0-F1
#
_cell.length_a   1.000
_cell.length_b   1.000
_cell.length_c   1.000
_cell.angle_alpha   90.00
_cell.angle_beta   90.00
_cell.angle_gamma   90.00
#
_symmetry.space_group_name_H-M   'P 1'
#
loop_
_entity.id
_entity.type
_entity.pdbx_description
1 polymer ?
#
loop_
_entity_poly.entity_id
_entity_poly.type
_entity_poly.pdbx_seq_one_letter_code
_entity_poly.pdbx_strand_id
1 'polypeptide(L)'
;MNKWLTRHWFFRDAGPILKIFQVYILGDSLVIIPLLLVIGILGFFDWYMMLITYLLFFTLRQFGEMFYWILHQFSNKTYRPYDFGLKLLDNQAIYVLYQLLALAGATIAGGATVWLILLRFTY
;
A
#
# COMPACT_ATOMS: atom_id res chain seq x y z
N MET A 1 28.21 3.72 5.93
CA MET A 1 26.95 3.74 5.14
C MET A 1 27.05 2.68 4.05
N ASN A 2 26.16 1.69 4.03
CA ASN A 2 26.29 0.50 3.18
C ASN A 2 26.08 0.87 1.69
N LYS A 3 27.01 0.51 0.78
CA LYS A 3 27.02 0.94 -0.65
C LYS A 3 25.79 0.51 -1.47
N TRP A 4 24.96 -0.38 -0.92
CA TRP A 4 23.71 -0.84 -1.54
C TRP A 4 22.57 0.18 -1.45
N LEU A 5 22.49 0.92 -0.34
CA LEU A 5 21.43 1.90 -0.07
C LEU A 5 21.59 3.22 -0.85
N THR A 6 22.71 3.41 -1.56
CA THR A 6 23.00 4.61 -2.36
C THR A 6 22.81 4.40 -3.85
N ARG A 7 22.41 3.20 -4.29
CA ARG A 7 22.22 2.94 -5.72
C ARG A 7 20.86 3.46 -6.20
N HIS A 8 20.86 4.15 -7.33
CA HIS A 8 19.66 4.76 -7.94
C HIS A 8 18.52 3.77 -8.20
N TRP A 9 18.83 2.48 -8.43
CA TRP A 9 17.80 1.47 -8.66
C TRP A 9 16.89 1.26 -7.44
N PHE A 10 17.39 1.47 -6.22
CA PHE A 10 16.63 1.30 -4.98
C PHE A 10 15.51 2.33 -4.83
N PHE A 11 15.74 3.55 -5.36
CA PHE A 11 14.78 4.66 -5.33
C PHE A 11 14.00 4.83 -6.64
N ARG A 12 14.12 3.87 -7.56
CA ARG A 12 13.40 3.91 -8.83
C ARG A 12 11.91 3.67 -8.61
N ASP A 13 11.09 4.35 -9.40
CA ASP A 13 9.64 4.14 -9.44
C ASP A 13 9.32 2.66 -9.64
N ALA A 14 8.41 2.17 -8.80
CA ALA A 14 7.88 0.82 -8.94
C ALA A 14 6.97 0.72 -10.19
N GLY A 15 6.90 -0.48 -10.78
CA GLY A 15 6.02 -0.74 -11.90
C GLY A 15 4.53 -0.51 -11.56
N PRO A 16 3.66 -0.32 -12.55
CA PRO A 16 2.24 0.03 -12.32
C PRO A 16 1.48 -0.99 -11.48
N ILE A 17 1.79 -2.28 -11.59
CA ILE A 17 1.17 -3.35 -10.78
C ILE A 17 1.53 -3.19 -9.29
N LEU A 18 2.78 -2.85 -8.99
CA LEU A 18 3.23 -2.64 -7.61
C LEU A 18 2.58 -1.40 -7.00
N LYS A 19 2.32 -0.37 -7.82
CA LYS A 19 1.59 0.84 -7.39
C LYS A 19 0.15 0.55 -6.98
N ILE A 20 -0.50 -0.51 -7.48
CA ILE A 20 -1.82 -0.97 -6.99
C ILE A 20 -1.72 -1.41 -5.52
N PHE A 21 -0.61 -2.03 -5.14
CA PHE A 21 -0.30 -2.39 -3.75
C PHE A 21 0.26 -1.21 -2.95
N GLN A 22 0.11 0.03 -3.43
CA GLN A 22 0.64 1.24 -2.82
C GLN A 22 2.17 1.20 -2.62
N VAL A 23 2.86 0.40 -3.44
CA VAL A 23 4.32 0.35 -3.48
C VAL A 23 4.77 1.36 -4.52
N TYR A 24 5.29 2.49 -4.04
CA TYR A 24 5.70 3.59 -4.91
C TYR A 24 7.16 3.49 -5.36
N ILE A 25 7.99 2.81 -4.56
CA ILE A 25 9.45 2.73 -4.75
C ILE A 25 9.89 1.26 -4.67
N LEU A 26 10.86 0.86 -5.50
CA LEU A 26 11.40 -0.51 -5.48
C LEU A 26 12.01 -0.92 -4.12
N GLY A 27 12.54 0.02 -3.34
CA GLY A 27 12.99 -0.24 -1.98
C GLY A 27 11.88 -0.75 -1.05
N ASP A 28 10.65 -0.28 -1.22
CA ASP A 28 9.49 -0.69 -0.43
C ASP A 28 9.04 -2.12 -0.78
N SER A 29 9.13 -2.50 -2.06
CA SER A 29 8.79 -3.86 -2.51
C SER A 29 9.70 -4.93 -1.89
N LEU A 30 10.96 -4.60 -1.61
CA LEU A 30 11.93 -5.51 -0.98
C LEU A 30 11.55 -5.90 0.45
N VAL A 31 10.77 -5.09 1.14
CA VAL A 31 10.30 -5.37 2.51
C VAL A 31 8.90 -5.98 2.47
N ILE A 32 8.01 -5.40 1.65
CA ILE A 32 6.60 -5.80 1.62
C ILE A 32 6.40 -7.18 0.99
N ILE A 33 7.06 -7.48 -0.14
CA ILE A 33 6.84 -8.74 -0.86
C ILE A 33 7.24 -9.96 -0.01
N PRO A 34 8.42 -10.00 0.63
CA PRO A 34 8.77 -11.12 1.51
C PRO A 34 7.80 -11.29 2.67
N LEU A 35 7.32 -10.19 3.26
CA LEU A 35 6.36 -10.25 4.37
C LEU A 35 5.01 -10.81 3.89
N LEU A 36 4.51 -10.36 2.74
CA LEU A 36 3.29 -10.91 2.13
C LEU A 36 3.44 -12.39 1.76
N LEU A 37 4.63 -12.81 1.31
CA LEU A 37 4.91 -14.23 1.06
C LEU A 37 4.84 -15.06 2.33
N VAL A 38 5.41 -14.58 3.44
CA VAL A 38 5.32 -15.26 4.74
C VAL A 38 3.87 -15.36 5.20
N ILE A 39 3.08 -14.29 5.06
CA ILE A 39 1.65 -14.30 5.36
C ILE A 39 0.92 -15.32 4.47
N GLY A 40 1.22 -15.36 3.17
CA GLY A 40 0.65 -16.34 2.24
C GLY A 40 1.02 -17.78 2.61
N ILE A 41 2.25 -18.02 3.09
CA ILE A 41 2.68 -19.34 3.57
C ILE A 41 1.84 -19.80 4.76
N LEU A 42 1.50 -18.90 5.70
CA LEU A 42 0.59 -19.22 6.81
C LEU A 42 -0.76 -19.74 6.30
N GLY A 43 -1.21 -19.28 5.13
CA GLY A 43 -2.47 -19.70 4.52
C GLY A 43 -2.52 -21.17 4.12
N PHE A 44 -1.38 -21.80 3.84
CA PHE A 44 -1.33 -23.24 3.58
C PHE A 44 -1.56 -24.07 4.84
N PHE A 45 -1.27 -23.53 6.04
CA PHE A 45 -1.46 -24.21 7.31
C PHE A 45 -2.80 -23.87 7.95
N ASP A 46 -3.14 -22.59 8.01
CA ASP A 46 -4.40 -22.09 8.55
C ASP A 46 -4.76 -20.77 7.85
N TRP A 47 -5.75 -20.85 6.95
CA TRP A 47 -6.25 -19.70 6.21
C TRP A 47 -6.83 -18.60 7.12
N TYR A 48 -7.33 -18.94 8.30
CA TYR A 48 -7.84 -17.94 9.25
C TYR A 48 -6.71 -17.14 9.88
N MET A 49 -5.64 -17.83 10.31
CA MET A 49 -4.45 -17.17 10.83
C MET A 49 -3.77 -16.30 9.76
N MET A 50 -3.77 -16.75 8.50
CA MET A 50 -3.36 -15.90 7.37
C MET A 50 -4.20 -14.63 7.29
N LEU A 51 -5.53 -14.72 7.29
CA LEU A 51 -6.39 -13.55 7.15
C LEU A 51 -6.26 -12.58 8.33
N ILE A 52 -6.13 -13.05 9.56
CA ILE A 52 -5.88 -12.18 10.73
C ILE A 52 -4.53 -11.47 10.58
N THR A 53 -3.48 -12.22 10.26
CA THR A 53 -2.13 -11.66 10.13
C THR A 53 -2.07 -10.65 8.98
N TYR A 54 -2.73 -10.98 7.86
CA TYR A 54 -2.91 -10.07 6.73
C TYR A 54 -3.67 -8.81 7.14
N LEU A 55 -4.79 -8.94 7.87
CA LEU A 55 -5.59 -7.79 8.30
C LEU A 55 -4.79 -6.84 9.22
N LEU A 56 -4.01 -7.40 10.14
CA LEU A 56 -3.11 -6.63 11.00
C LEU A 56 -2.05 -5.88 10.19
N PHE A 57 -1.34 -6.60 9.32
CA PHE A 57 -0.35 -6.01 8.41
C PHE A 57 -0.97 -4.90 7.55
N PHE A 58 -2.10 -5.20 6.92
CA PHE A 58 -2.82 -4.29 6.04
C PHE A 58 -3.22 -3.02 6.76
N THR A 59 -3.78 -3.13 7.97
CA THR A 59 -4.19 -1.98 8.78
C THR A 59 -3.01 -1.09 9.13
N LEU A 60 -1.90 -1.67 9.60
CA LEU A 60 -0.68 -0.93 9.92
C LEU A 60 -0.09 -0.24 8.68
N ARG A 61 -0.11 -0.92 7.53
CA ARG A 61 0.36 -0.37 6.25
C ARG A 61 -0.49 0.82 5.82
N GLN A 62 -1.82 0.67 5.80
CA GLN A 62 -2.73 1.75 5.41
C GLN A 62 -2.63 2.95 6.35
N PHE A 63 -2.47 2.69 7.65
CA PHE A 63 -2.23 3.74 8.63
C PHE A 63 -0.93 4.49 8.33
N GLY A 64 0.18 3.78 8.11
CA GLY A 64 1.46 4.38 7.75
C GLY A 64 1.40 5.20 6.46
N GLU A 65 0.76 4.68 5.41
CA GLU A 65 0.55 5.41 4.15
C GLU A 65 -0.29 6.68 4.36
N MET A 66 -1.38 6.59 5.12
CA MET A 66 -2.20 7.76 5.43
C MET A 66 -1.36 8.86 6.10
N PHE A 67 -0.55 8.53 7.11
CA PHE A 67 0.36 9.49 7.74
C PHE A 67 1.38 10.05 6.75
N TYR A 68 2.00 9.19 5.94
CA TYR A 68 2.96 9.59 4.91
C TYR A 68 2.34 10.60 3.93
N TRP A 69 1.16 10.30 3.37
CA TRP A 69 0.49 11.17 2.41
C TRP A 69 -0.01 12.47 3.05
N ILE A 70 -0.49 12.44 4.30
CA ILE A 70 -0.86 13.65 5.04
C ILE A 70 0.37 14.55 5.21
N LEU A 71 1.48 14.00 5.72
CA LEU A 71 2.72 14.76 5.90
C LEU A 71 3.25 15.32 4.57
N HIS A 72 3.15 14.53 3.49
CA HIS A 72 3.59 14.96 2.16
C HIS A 72 2.69 16.05 1.57
N GLN A 73 1.37 15.99 1.80
CA GLN A 73 0.41 16.99 1.34
C GLN A 73 0.65 18.38 1.95
N PHE A 74 1.12 18.42 3.20
CA PHE A 74 1.43 19.67 3.91
C PHE A 74 2.91 20.10 3.78
N SER A 75 3.75 19.29 3.12
CA SER A 75 5.14 19.65 2.78
C SER A 75 5.23 20.46 1.48
N ASN A 76 6.39 21.07 1.20
CA ASN A 76 6.60 21.95 0.03
C ASN A 76 6.33 21.19 -1.29
N LYS A 77 5.22 21.54 -1.95
CA LYS A 77 4.52 20.84 -3.05
C LYS A 77 5.24 20.82 -4.41
N THR A 78 6.52 20.45 -4.43
CA THR A 78 7.32 20.40 -5.67
C THR A 78 7.07 19.13 -6.49
N TYR A 79 6.60 18.04 -5.86
CA TYR A 79 6.28 16.78 -6.53
C TYR A 79 4.81 16.72 -6.97
N ARG A 80 4.53 16.26 -8.20
CA ARG A 80 3.18 15.95 -8.72
C ARG A 80 3.11 14.43 -8.92
N PRO A 81 2.24 13.71 -8.19
CA PRO A 81 2.02 12.28 -8.42
C PRO A 81 1.50 12.02 -9.84
N TYR A 82 1.62 10.77 -10.32
CA TYR A 82 1.16 10.41 -11.66
C TYR A 82 -0.33 10.74 -11.83
N ASP A 83 -0.65 11.68 -12.72
CA ASP A 83 -1.95 12.32 -12.78
C ASP A 83 -2.99 11.59 -13.64
N PHE A 84 -2.67 10.38 -14.14
CA PHE A 84 -3.53 9.61 -15.04
C PHE A 84 -3.99 10.39 -16.28
N GLY A 85 -3.24 11.42 -16.70
CA GLY A 85 -3.60 12.30 -17.81
C GLY A 85 -4.51 13.47 -17.43
N LEU A 86 -4.84 13.64 -16.15
CA LEU A 86 -5.65 14.74 -15.61
C LEU A 86 -4.84 16.04 -15.46
N LYS A 87 -4.38 16.59 -16.60
CA LYS A 87 -3.50 17.77 -16.64
C LYS A 87 -4.16 19.06 -16.11
N LEU A 88 -5.49 19.12 -16.14
CA LEU A 88 -6.29 20.28 -15.73
C LEU A 88 -6.46 20.40 -14.21
N LEU A 89 -6.19 19.33 -13.45
CA LEU A 89 -6.26 19.38 -11.99
C LEU A 89 -4.96 19.94 -11.40
N ASP A 90 -5.13 20.72 -10.34
CA ASP A 90 -4.01 21.20 -9.54
C ASP A 90 -3.38 20.04 -8.77
N ASN A 91 -2.15 20.24 -8.30
CA ASN A 91 -1.43 19.19 -7.58
C ASN A 91 -2.21 18.73 -6.34
N GLN A 92 -2.92 19.63 -5.65
CA GLN A 92 -3.68 19.29 -4.44
C GLN A 92 -4.83 18.35 -4.74
N ALA A 93 -5.59 18.59 -5.81
CA ALA A 93 -6.66 17.70 -6.20
C ALA A 93 -6.13 16.33 -6.64
N ILE A 94 -4.94 16.26 -7.26
CA ILE A 94 -4.29 14.98 -7.52
C ILE A 94 -3.96 14.25 -6.22
N TYR A 95 -3.41 14.92 -5.19
CA TYR A 95 -3.16 14.29 -3.89
C TYR A 95 -4.44 13.77 -3.22
N VAL A 96 -5.52 14.54 -3.25
CA VAL A 96 -6.83 14.13 -2.72
C VAL A 96 -7.37 12.92 -3.50
N LEU A 97 -7.22 12.90 -4.82
CA LEU A 97 -7.63 11.76 -5.65
C LEU A 97 -6.88 10.48 -5.28
N TYR A 98 -5.56 10.57 -5.07
CA TYR A 98 -4.77 9.43 -4.59
C TYR A 98 -5.24 8.92 -3.22
N GLN A 99 -5.53 9.82 -2.29
CA GLN A 99 -6.07 9.46 -0.98
C GLN A 99 -7.45 8.81 -1.07
N LEU A 100 -8.33 9.31 -1.94
CA LEU A 100 -9.64 8.73 -2.18
C LEU A 100 -9.54 7.33 -2.80
N LEU A 101 -8.66 7.13 -3.78
CA LEU A 101 -8.41 5.81 -4.38
C LEU A 101 -7.82 4.84 -3.35
N ALA A 102 -6.88 5.31 -2.52
CA ALA A 102 -6.32 4.51 -1.44
C ALA A 102 -7.39 4.14 -0.39
N LEU A 103 -8.26 5.07 -0.01
CA LEU A 103 -9.37 4.84 0.91
C LEU A 103 -10.37 3.82 0.35
N ALA A 104 -10.75 3.95 -0.92
CA ALA A 104 -11.64 3.01 -1.59
C ALA A 104 -11.03 1.59 -1.62
N GLY A 105 -9.76 1.49 -2.01
CA GLY A 105 -9.01 0.23 -1.98
C GLY A 105 -8.92 -0.37 -0.57
N ALA A 106 -8.62 0.46 0.44
CA ALA A 106 -8.56 0.07 1.84
C ALA A 106 -9.90 -0.48 2.35
N THR A 107 -10.99 0.20 2.01
CA THR A 107 -12.35 -0.19 2.42
C THR A 107 -12.75 -1.52 1.80
N ILE A 108 -12.51 -1.69 0.49
CA ILE A 108 -12.86 -2.93 -0.22
C ILE A 108 -12.03 -4.10 0.29
N ALA A 109 -10.70 -3.95 0.35
CA ALA A 109 -9.81 -5.04 0.75
C ALA A 109 -9.96 -5.40 2.24
N GLY A 110 -10.06 -4.40 3.12
CA GLY A 110 -10.31 -4.60 4.54
C GLY A 110 -11.67 -5.24 4.79
N GLY A 111 -12.73 -4.71 4.15
CA GLY A 111 -14.09 -5.25 4.25
C GLY A 111 -14.18 -6.70 3.76
N ALA A 112 -13.58 -7.01 2.61
CA ALA A 112 -13.52 -8.38 2.08
C ALA A 112 -12.78 -9.33 3.04
N THR A 113 -11.67 -8.89 3.62
CA THR A 113 -10.89 -9.69 4.59
C THR A 113 -11.71 -9.98 5.84
N VAL A 114 -12.37 -8.97 6.41
CA VAL A 114 -13.25 -9.13 7.58
C VAL A 114 -14.42 -10.06 7.26
N TRP A 115 -15.04 -9.89 6.09
CA TRP A 115 -16.13 -10.76 5.66
C TRP A 115 -15.69 -12.23 5.55
N LEU A 116 -14.53 -12.50 4.95
CA LEU A 116 -13.96 -13.86 4.88
C LEU A 116 -13.67 -14.45 6.27
N ILE A 117 -13.19 -13.63 7.22
CA ILE A 117 -12.99 -14.05 8.61
C ILE A 117 -14.34 -14.42 9.26
N LEU A 118 -15.38 -13.62 9.04
CA LEU A 118 -16.72 -13.85 9.61
C LEU A 118 -17.41 -15.09 9.01
N LEU A 119 -17.17 -15.40 7.73
CA LEU A 119 -17.69 -16.62 7.10
C LEU A 119 -17.27 -17.89 7.86
N ARG A 120 -16.07 -17.92 8.46
CA ARG A 120 -15.61 -19.04 9.28
C ARG A 120 -16.52 -19.35 10.46
N PHE A 121 -17.18 -18.33 11.02
CA PHE A 121 -18.03 -18.48 12.21
C PHE A 121 -19.48 -18.75 11.85
N THR A 122 -19.83 -18.67 10.57
CA THR A 122 -21.21 -18.80 10.08
C THR A 122 -21.48 -20.21 9.52
N TYR A 123 -20.44 -20.98 9.23
CA TYR A 123 -20.46 -22.35 8.71
C TYR A 123 -19.54 -23.25 9.53
#